data_AF-A0A7I8X3W6-F1
#
_entry.id   AF-A0A7I8X3W6-F1
#
_cell.length_a   1.000
_cell.length_b   1.000
_cell.length_c   1.000
_cell.angle_alpha   90.00
_cell.angle_beta   90.00
_cell.angle_gamma   90.00
#
_symmetry.space_group_name_H-M   'P 1'
#
loop_
_entity.id
_entity.type
_entity.pdbx_description
1 polymer ?
#
loop_
_entity_poly.entity_id
_entity_poly.type
_entity_poly.pdbx_seq_one_letter_code
_entity_poly.pdbx_strand_id
1 'polypeptide(L)'
;MNRLVFDYNNTFLGKYNCSFYEVNIVLPIEQRKSILHGTALLMMGIVFMTLYLPCLYAMSSERLRANSCYRLMLIMAILDVLELSFTAVYSGIATIMGWHYCDTDSDTIRMVLYFQGCLVLGLWFAYTYTSLILALNRCLSFGSYKRVFDHPIWLLGTVAVLFTTVWFVNPLFYHSFNGVWLFTPHPLELAIVDRDDYHALAHSINNFTLAFTLPIIYLSFFLTRPRGGNGRLANFARRDISLLTQSMLVTGSVALCAGSYACLELFNLSAEFTKAAHILWILVEGAPSVVYLTLNQTILCILCAKGKRLALQTSSTQYAITTHSRKPSVTPAMDVVTASPM
;
A
#
# COMPACT_ATOMS: atom_id res chain seq x y z
N MET A 1 6.60 6.82 23.62
CA MET A 1 6.29 5.44 24.07
C MET A 1 4.82 5.46 24.45
N ASN A 2 3.94 4.82 23.67
CA ASN A 2 2.48 4.84 23.88
C ASN A 2 2.09 4.11 25.19
N ARG A 3 2.39 4.72 26.33
CA ARG A 3 1.81 4.39 27.65
C ARG A 3 0.33 4.84 27.74
N LEU A 4 -0.24 5.37 26.67
CA LEU A 4 -1.49 6.12 26.64
C LEU A 4 -2.76 5.26 26.75
N VAL A 5 -2.70 3.98 26.36
CA VAL A 5 -3.84 3.05 26.55
C VAL A 5 -4.00 2.65 28.03
N PHE A 6 -2.94 2.77 28.84
CA PHE A 6 -2.96 2.34 30.25
C PHE A 6 -3.18 3.47 31.26
N ASP A 7 -3.07 4.75 30.85
CA ASP A 7 -3.40 5.92 31.68
C ASP A 7 -4.21 6.96 30.88
N TYR A 8 -5.48 6.60 30.66
CA TYR A 8 -6.44 7.36 29.85
C TYR A 8 -6.66 8.78 30.37
N ASN A 9 -6.88 8.95 31.68
CA ASN A 9 -7.27 10.24 32.25
C ASN A 9 -6.13 11.25 32.28
N ASN A 10 -4.92 10.85 32.69
CA ASN A 10 -3.83 11.82 32.87
C ASN A 10 -3.04 12.05 31.58
N THR A 11 -2.93 11.04 30.72
CA THR A 11 -1.96 11.08 29.62
C THR A 11 -2.65 11.21 28.26
N PHE A 12 -3.73 10.44 28.02
CA PHE A 12 -4.47 10.54 26.76
C PHE A 12 -5.32 11.81 26.71
N LEU A 13 -6.22 12.02 27.68
CA LEU A 13 -7.06 13.23 27.69
C LEU A 13 -6.21 14.51 27.81
N GLY A 14 -5.14 14.50 28.62
CA GLY A 14 -4.26 15.65 28.75
C GLY A 14 -3.62 16.12 27.43
N LYS A 15 -3.33 15.19 26.50
CA LYS A 15 -2.71 15.51 25.20
C LYS A 15 -3.69 15.57 24.02
N TYR A 16 -4.82 14.87 24.10
CA TYR A 16 -5.68 14.65 22.93
C TYR A 16 -7.13 15.13 23.13
N ASN A 17 -7.48 15.78 24.25
CA ASN A 17 -8.88 16.16 24.51
C ASN A 17 -9.39 17.39 23.73
N CYS A 18 -8.56 18.11 22.98
CA CYS A 18 -8.91 19.28 22.16
C CYS A 18 -9.82 20.36 22.82
N SER A 19 -10.05 20.32 24.14
CA SER A 19 -11.13 21.07 24.79
C SER A 19 -10.80 22.53 25.09
N PHE A 20 -9.56 22.95 24.81
CA PHE A 20 -9.03 24.27 25.14
C PHE A 20 -9.21 25.30 24.01
N TYR A 21 -9.75 24.89 22.86
CA TYR A 21 -10.13 25.77 21.75
C TYR A 21 -11.26 25.16 20.92
N GLU A 22 -11.97 26.01 20.18
CA GLU A 22 -12.95 25.56 19.19
C GLU A 22 -12.30 25.53 17.81
N VAL A 23 -12.18 24.33 17.22
CA VAL A 23 -11.51 24.13 15.92
C VAL A 23 -12.16 24.95 14.81
N ASN A 24 -13.48 25.13 14.82
CA ASN A 24 -14.18 25.90 13.79
C ASN A 24 -13.94 27.41 13.86
N ILE A 25 -13.52 27.93 15.03
CA ILE A 25 -13.11 29.33 15.18
C ILE A 25 -11.69 29.52 14.64
N VAL A 26 -10.79 28.60 14.98
CA VAL A 26 -9.37 28.67 14.56
C VAL A 26 -9.22 28.37 13.08
N LEU A 27 -9.91 27.35 12.59
CA LEU A 27 -9.81 26.84 11.23
C LEU A 27 -11.21 26.48 10.68
N PRO A 28 -11.92 27.48 10.11
CA PRO A 28 -13.28 27.29 9.62
C PRO A 28 -13.39 26.16 8.60
N ILE A 29 -14.47 25.39 8.66
CA ILE A 29 -14.67 24.21 7.82
C ILE A 29 -14.56 24.50 6.31
N GLU A 30 -14.99 25.69 5.88
CA GLU A 30 -14.92 26.11 4.47
C GLU A 30 -13.48 26.30 3.96
N GLN A 31 -12.52 26.57 4.85
CA GLN A 31 -11.10 26.64 4.49
C GLN A 31 -10.46 25.26 4.43
N ARG A 32 -10.97 24.29 5.21
CA ARG A 32 -10.44 22.93 5.31
C ARG A 32 -10.86 22.03 4.14
N LYS A 33 -11.96 22.38 3.48
CA LYS A 33 -12.51 21.61 2.36
C LYS A 33 -11.77 21.90 1.07
N SER A 34 -11.42 20.85 0.34
CA SER A 34 -10.94 20.98 -1.02
C SER A 34 -11.48 19.86 -1.90
N ILE A 35 -12.54 20.17 -2.66
CA ILE A 35 -13.21 19.18 -3.53
C ILE A 35 -12.24 18.63 -4.57
N LEU A 36 -11.45 19.50 -5.22
CA LEU A 36 -10.51 19.09 -6.26
C LEU A 36 -9.41 18.19 -5.69
N HIS A 37 -8.76 18.61 -4.60
CA HIS A 37 -7.68 17.83 -3.99
C HIS A 37 -8.20 16.49 -3.48
N GLY A 38 -9.28 16.50 -2.69
CA GLY A 38 -9.82 15.27 -2.10
C GLY A 38 -10.35 14.29 -3.14
N THR A 39 -10.99 14.77 -4.21
CA THR A 39 -11.42 13.91 -5.34
C THR A 39 -10.21 13.28 -6.04
N ALA A 40 -9.12 14.04 -6.24
CA ALA A 40 -7.90 13.50 -6.83
C ALA A 40 -7.29 12.39 -5.99
N LEU A 41 -7.18 12.58 -4.66
CA LEU A 41 -6.67 11.54 -3.74
C LEU A 41 -7.55 10.28 -3.78
N LEU A 42 -8.87 10.45 -3.69
CA LEU A 42 -9.83 9.34 -3.71
C LEU A 42 -9.74 8.54 -5.02
N MET A 43 -9.68 9.24 -6.15
CA MET A 43 -9.54 8.60 -7.46
C MET A 43 -8.22 7.85 -7.60
N MET A 44 -7.11 8.41 -7.14
CA MET A 44 -5.81 7.72 -7.13
C MET A 44 -5.90 6.42 -6.32
N GLY A 45 -6.48 6.47 -5.12
CA GLY A 45 -6.65 5.30 -4.26
C GLY A 45 -7.47 4.19 -4.91
N ILE A 46 -8.64 4.53 -5.46
CA ILE A 46 -9.52 3.56 -6.14
C ILE A 46 -8.83 2.92 -7.35
N VAL A 47 -8.15 3.73 -8.17
CA VAL A 47 -7.43 3.23 -9.35
C VAL A 47 -6.31 2.29 -8.94
N PHE A 48 -5.43 2.68 -8.03
CA PHE A 48 -4.30 1.84 -7.62
C PHE A 48 -4.75 0.55 -6.91
N MET A 49 -5.74 0.62 -6.03
CA MET A 49 -6.29 -0.58 -5.40
C MET A 49 -6.89 -1.54 -6.42
N THR A 50 -7.59 -1.02 -7.44
CA THR A 50 -8.12 -1.85 -8.55
C THR A 50 -6.99 -2.52 -9.33
N LEU A 51 -5.91 -1.80 -9.61
CA LEU A 51 -4.73 -2.34 -10.30
C LEU A 51 -3.99 -3.40 -9.46
N TYR A 52 -4.05 -3.33 -8.13
CA TYR A 52 -3.48 -4.36 -7.26
C TYR A 52 -4.23 -5.69 -7.29
N LEU A 53 -5.53 -5.71 -7.55
CA LEU A 53 -6.33 -6.95 -7.59
C LEU A 53 -5.74 -8.04 -8.51
N PRO A 54 -5.44 -7.77 -9.80
CA PRO A 54 -4.81 -8.76 -10.66
C PRO A 54 -3.38 -9.12 -10.22
N CYS A 55 -2.61 -8.16 -9.67
CA CYS A 55 -1.27 -8.41 -9.15
C CYS A 55 -1.29 -9.42 -8.00
N LEU A 56 -2.15 -9.18 -7.01
CA LEU A 56 -2.34 -10.05 -5.85
C LEU A 56 -2.74 -11.45 -6.31
N TYR A 57 -3.75 -11.56 -7.20
CA TYR A 57 -4.18 -12.84 -7.77
C TYR A 57 -3.02 -13.64 -8.38
N ALA A 58 -2.22 -13.00 -9.23
CA ALA A 58 -1.10 -13.68 -9.90
C ALA A 58 -0.01 -14.08 -8.90
N MET A 59 0.38 -13.18 -8.00
CA MET A 59 1.43 -13.40 -7.00
C MET A 59 1.05 -14.43 -5.94
N SER A 60 -0.24 -14.63 -5.66
CA SER A 60 -0.72 -15.69 -4.76
C SER A 60 -0.55 -17.11 -5.33
N SER A 61 -0.22 -17.27 -6.62
CA SER A 61 0.02 -18.59 -7.20
C SER A 61 1.18 -19.32 -6.53
N GLU A 62 1.00 -20.62 -6.22
CA GLU A 62 2.03 -21.44 -5.57
C GLU A 62 3.34 -21.46 -6.35
N ARG A 63 3.25 -21.48 -7.69
CA ARG A 63 4.40 -21.42 -8.60
C ARG A 63 5.24 -20.16 -8.37
N LEU A 64 4.62 -18.99 -8.19
CA LEU A 64 5.37 -17.76 -7.93
C LEU A 64 5.87 -17.71 -6.51
N ARG A 65 5.02 -18.07 -5.53
CA ARG A 65 5.37 -18.13 -4.11
C ARG A 65 6.47 -19.15 -3.79
N ALA A 66 6.85 -20.03 -4.70
CA ALA A 66 8.06 -20.83 -4.58
C ALA A 66 9.34 -19.98 -4.49
N ASN A 67 9.32 -18.74 -5.00
CA ASN A 67 10.46 -17.82 -4.92
C ASN A 67 10.22 -16.78 -3.81
N SER A 68 11.23 -16.59 -2.95
CA SER A 68 11.16 -15.63 -1.83
C SER A 68 10.81 -14.20 -2.27
N CYS A 69 11.29 -13.75 -3.44
CA CYS A 69 10.98 -12.45 -4.02
C CYS A 69 9.48 -12.21 -4.17
N TYR A 70 8.76 -13.16 -4.74
CA TYR A 70 7.34 -13.02 -4.99
C TYR A 70 6.54 -13.10 -3.69
N ARG A 71 7.06 -13.77 -2.64
CA ARG A 71 6.48 -13.70 -1.29
C ARG A 71 6.61 -12.29 -0.72
N LEU A 72 7.80 -11.68 -0.83
CA LEU A 72 8.04 -10.30 -0.38
C LEU A 72 7.17 -9.30 -1.15
N MET A 73 7.14 -9.39 -2.49
CA MET A 73 6.28 -8.54 -3.34
C MET A 73 4.79 -8.73 -3.02
N LEU A 74 4.35 -9.95 -2.69
CA LEU A 74 2.96 -10.20 -2.29
C LEU A 74 2.62 -9.51 -0.97
N ILE A 75 3.50 -9.58 0.03
CA ILE A 75 3.29 -8.90 1.31
C ILE A 75 3.30 -7.38 1.14
N MET A 76 4.25 -6.84 0.36
CA MET A 76 4.28 -5.41 0.01
C MET A 76 2.95 -4.98 -0.63
N ALA A 77 2.46 -5.71 -1.63
CA ALA A 77 1.20 -5.40 -2.29
C ALA A 77 -0.02 -5.47 -1.36
N ILE A 78 0.00 -6.31 -0.31
CA ILE A 78 -1.04 -6.33 0.72
C ILE A 78 -0.95 -5.07 1.59
N LEU A 79 0.26 -4.71 2.02
CA LEU A 79 0.50 -3.48 2.79
C LEU A 79 0.10 -2.23 1.99
N ASP A 80 0.46 -2.16 0.71
CA ASP A 80 0.09 -1.07 -0.21
C ASP A 80 -1.44 -0.87 -0.26
N VAL A 81 -2.22 -1.94 -0.39
CA VAL A 81 -3.70 -1.85 -0.43
C VAL A 81 -4.28 -1.39 0.92
N LEU A 82 -3.69 -1.86 2.04
CA LEU A 82 -4.10 -1.43 3.37
C LEU A 82 -3.76 0.03 3.62
N GLU A 83 -2.57 0.49 3.24
CA GLU A 83 -2.17 1.90 3.38
C GLU A 83 -2.99 2.81 2.48
N LEU A 84 -3.20 2.47 1.19
CA LEU A 84 -4.02 3.24 0.26
C LEU A 84 -5.46 3.46 0.73
N SER A 85 -5.99 2.55 1.56
CA SER A 85 -7.30 2.72 2.19
C SER A 85 -7.33 3.94 3.11
N PHE A 86 -6.21 4.25 3.76
CA PHE A 86 -6.06 5.41 4.64
C PHE A 86 -5.45 6.61 3.92
N THR A 87 -4.26 6.44 3.35
CA THR A 87 -3.45 7.50 2.75
C THR A 87 -4.13 8.13 1.54
N ALA A 88 -4.93 7.38 0.78
CA ALA A 88 -5.65 7.91 -0.38
C ALA A 88 -7.17 8.02 -0.14
N VAL A 89 -7.85 6.91 0.20
CA VAL A 89 -9.33 6.91 0.29
C VAL A 89 -9.84 7.70 1.48
N TYR A 90 -9.39 7.39 2.70
CA TYR A 90 -9.77 8.17 3.88
C TYR A 90 -9.33 9.63 3.75
N SER A 91 -8.06 9.89 3.39
CA SER A 91 -7.56 11.25 3.17
C SER A 91 -8.41 12.04 2.17
N GLY A 92 -8.80 11.40 1.06
CA GLY A 92 -9.64 12.03 0.04
C GLY A 92 -11.03 12.39 0.55
N ILE A 93 -11.69 11.48 1.27
CA ILE A 93 -12.99 11.72 1.90
C ILE A 93 -12.87 12.83 2.96
N ALA A 94 -11.88 12.73 3.84
CA ALA A 94 -11.63 13.71 4.89
C ALA A 94 -11.40 15.11 4.30
N THR A 95 -10.64 15.22 3.21
CA THR A 95 -10.41 16.49 2.51
C THR A 95 -11.67 17.07 1.88
N ILE A 96 -12.53 16.25 1.29
CA ILE A 96 -13.80 16.72 0.71
C ILE A 96 -14.72 17.25 1.82
N MET A 97 -14.75 16.56 2.96
CA MET A 97 -15.62 16.90 4.08
C MET A 97 -15.03 17.99 5.01
N GLY A 98 -13.72 18.24 4.92
CA GLY A 98 -13.00 19.14 5.82
C GLY A 98 -12.74 18.56 7.21
N TRP A 99 -12.76 17.23 7.36
CA TRP A 99 -12.63 16.56 8.66
C TRP A 99 -11.28 16.80 9.31
N HIS A 100 -11.30 16.95 10.63
CA HIS A 100 -10.13 17.11 11.46
C HIS A 100 -10.31 16.31 12.77
N TYR A 101 -9.20 15.93 13.39
CA TYR A 101 -9.22 15.11 14.62
C TYR A 101 -10.08 15.76 15.73
N CYS A 102 -9.92 17.07 15.93
CA CYS A 102 -10.62 17.83 16.95
C CYS A 102 -12.06 18.26 16.59
N ASP A 103 -12.66 17.79 15.48
CA ASP A 103 -14.06 18.12 15.14
C ASP A 103 -15.09 17.38 15.99
N THR A 104 -14.68 16.27 16.63
CA THR A 104 -15.59 15.41 17.40
C THR A 104 -15.46 15.68 18.89
N ASP A 105 -16.59 15.79 19.57
CA ASP A 105 -16.66 15.82 21.05
C ASP A 105 -16.67 14.41 21.68
N SER A 106 -16.91 13.38 20.87
CA SER A 106 -16.95 11.98 21.33
C SER A 106 -15.56 11.41 21.57
N ASP A 107 -15.30 10.98 22.82
CA ASP A 107 -14.08 10.27 23.20
C ASP A 107 -13.89 8.96 22.42
N THR A 108 -14.99 8.25 22.15
CA THR A 108 -14.95 6.99 21.38
C THR A 108 -14.42 7.21 19.97
N ILE A 109 -14.89 8.27 19.28
CA ILE A 109 -14.43 8.58 17.93
C ILE A 109 -12.96 9.03 17.97
N ARG A 110 -12.56 9.84 18.96
CA ARG A 110 -11.15 10.24 19.16
C ARG A 110 -10.23 9.04 19.34
N MET A 111 -10.63 8.02 20.09
CA MET A 111 -9.86 6.78 20.23
C MET A 111 -9.74 6.03 18.90
N VAL A 112 -10.80 5.95 18.10
CA VAL A 112 -10.76 5.30 16.78
C VAL A 112 -9.77 6.03 15.86
N LEU A 113 -9.84 7.36 15.79
CA LEU A 113 -8.92 8.17 14.98
C LEU A 113 -7.47 8.06 15.49
N TYR A 114 -7.27 7.96 16.79
CA TYR A 114 -5.96 7.70 17.39
C TYR A 114 -5.38 6.35 16.96
N PHE A 115 -6.16 5.26 17.08
CA PHE A 115 -5.72 3.93 16.67
C PHE A 115 -5.54 3.82 15.15
N GLN A 116 -6.34 4.53 14.37
CA GLN A 116 -6.14 4.68 12.93
C GLN A 116 -4.76 5.29 12.66
N GLY A 117 -4.40 6.37 13.35
CA GLY A 117 -3.08 6.99 13.25
C GLY A 117 -1.92 6.05 13.61
N CYS A 118 -2.08 5.27 14.67
CA CYS A 118 -1.12 4.23 15.05
C CYS A 118 -0.99 3.15 13.96
N LEU A 119 -2.11 2.72 13.38
CA LEU A 119 -2.14 1.69 12.35
C LEU A 119 -1.48 2.18 11.06
N VAL A 120 -1.80 3.39 10.59
CA VAL A 120 -1.17 3.99 9.39
C VAL A 120 0.35 4.03 9.54
N LEU A 121 0.84 4.49 10.69
CA LEU A 121 2.27 4.51 10.95
C LEU A 121 2.87 3.09 11.07
N GLY A 122 2.14 2.16 11.68
CA GLY A 122 2.56 0.76 11.80
C GLY A 122 2.67 0.06 10.45
N LEU A 123 1.74 0.32 9.53
CA LEU A 123 1.80 -0.16 8.15
C LEU A 123 3.03 0.40 7.44
N TRP A 124 3.27 1.73 7.53
CA TRP A 124 4.46 2.36 6.95
C TRP A 124 5.76 1.69 7.40
N PHE A 125 5.92 1.45 8.70
CA PHE A 125 7.10 0.77 9.25
C PHE A 125 7.23 -0.68 8.77
N ALA A 126 6.12 -1.40 8.68
CA ALA A 126 6.11 -2.76 8.16
C ALA A 126 6.51 -2.79 6.68
N TYR A 127 6.01 -1.82 5.92
CA TYR A 127 6.29 -1.62 4.51
C TYR A 127 7.77 -1.30 4.28
N THR A 128 8.31 -0.32 5.01
CA THR A 128 9.71 0.08 4.87
C THR A 128 10.67 -1.04 5.29
N TYR A 129 10.38 -1.75 6.37
CA TYR A 129 11.14 -2.95 6.77
C TYR A 129 11.13 -4.00 5.66
N THR A 130 9.95 -4.32 5.12
CA THR A 130 9.82 -5.33 4.05
C THR A 130 10.53 -4.88 2.77
N SER A 131 10.52 -3.58 2.46
CA SER A 131 11.25 -2.98 1.33
C SER A 131 12.77 -3.14 1.46
N LEU A 132 13.31 -2.99 2.67
CA LEU A 132 14.72 -3.21 2.96
C LEU A 132 15.10 -4.69 2.78
N ILE A 133 14.28 -5.60 3.30
CA ILE A 133 14.47 -7.04 3.09
C ILE A 133 14.38 -7.40 1.60
N LEU A 134 13.48 -6.77 0.84
CA LEU A 134 13.38 -6.96 -0.60
C LEU A 134 14.66 -6.50 -1.31
N ALA A 135 15.20 -5.32 -1.00
CA ALA A 135 16.45 -4.83 -1.56
C ALA A 135 17.62 -5.80 -1.29
N LEU A 136 17.78 -6.22 -0.03
CA LEU A 136 18.77 -7.22 0.36
C LEU A 136 18.57 -8.54 -0.37
N ASN A 137 17.33 -9.01 -0.48
CA ASN A 137 16.99 -10.23 -1.18
C ASN A 137 17.38 -10.16 -2.66
N ARG A 138 17.25 -9.01 -3.33
CA ARG A 138 17.68 -8.84 -4.73
C ARG A 138 19.20 -8.80 -4.86
N CYS A 139 19.88 -8.05 -4.00
CA CYS A 139 21.33 -7.88 -4.06
C CYS A 139 22.10 -9.14 -3.63
N LEU A 140 21.53 -9.93 -2.72
CA LEU A 140 22.13 -11.15 -2.16
C LEU A 140 21.53 -12.45 -2.73
N SER A 141 20.82 -12.37 -3.86
CA SER A 141 20.17 -13.53 -4.51
C SER A 141 21.14 -14.60 -5.05
N PHE A 142 22.45 -14.50 -4.78
CA PHE A 142 23.50 -15.35 -5.35
C PHE A 142 24.21 -16.17 -4.27
N GLY A 143 24.40 -17.47 -4.53
CA GLY A 143 25.15 -18.37 -3.65
C GLY A 143 24.39 -18.78 -2.37
N SER A 144 25.13 -18.96 -1.28
CA SER A 144 24.62 -19.47 0.01
C SER A 144 23.63 -18.53 0.70
N TYR A 145 23.75 -17.21 0.47
CA TYR A 145 22.91 -16.19 1.10
C TYR A 145 21.44 -16.24 0.65
N LYS A 146 21.15 -16.83 -0.53
CA LYS A 146 19.78 -17.01 -1.02
C LYS A 146 18.90 -17.78 -0.01
N ARG A 147 19.46 -18.80 0.65
CA ARG A 147 18.73 -19.67 1.59
C ARG A 147 18.19 -18.92 2.81
N VAL A 148 18.80 -17.80 3.19
CA VAL A 148 18.35 -16.96 4.31
C VAL A 148 16.93 -16.43 4.06
N PHE A 149 16.62 -16.11 2.80
CA PHE A 149 15.33 -15.53 2.43
C PHE A 149 14.24 -16.56 2.11
N ASP A 150 14.60 -17.84 1.96
CA ASP A 150 13.65 -18.92 1.72
C ASP A 150 12.82 -19.24 2.98
N HIS A 151 13.40 -18.99 4.17
CA HIS A 151 12.70 -19.04 5.44
C HIS A 151 11.84 -17.79 5.66
N PRO A 152 10.59 -17.92 6.12
CA PRO A 152 9.67 -16.80 6.33
C PRO A 152 9.97 -15.99 7.61
N ILE A 153 11.19 -16.06 8.17
CA ILE A 153 11.55 -15.32 9.39
C ILE A 153 11.44 -13.80 9.21
N TRP A 154 11.67 -13.32 7.99
CA TRP A 154 11.44 -11.92 7.64
C TRP A 154 9.97 -11.50 7.78
N LEU A 155 9.01 -12.42 7.60
CA LEU A 155 7.58 -12.12 7.80
C LEU A 155 7.28 -11.89 9.28
N LEU A 156 7.91 -12.68 10.17
CA LEU A 156 7.82 -12.45 11.60
C LEU A 156 8.41 -11.08 11.97
N GLY A 157 9.51 -10.68 11.32
CA GLY A 157 10.07 -9.34 11.44
C GLY A 157 9.08 -8.24 11.02
N THR A 158 8.44 -8.39 9.85
CA THR A 158 7.42 -7.44 9.37
C THR A 158 6.25 -7.30 10.35
N VAL A 159 5.72 -8.42 10.84
CA VAL A 159 4.61 -8.44 11.82
C VAL A 159 5.05 -7.85 13.16
N ALA A 160 6.26 -8.17 13.63
CA ALA A 160 6.79 -7.63 14.87
C ALA A 160 6.96 -6.12 14.79
N VAL A 161 7.54 -5.60 13.69
CA VAL A 161 7.70 -4.16 13.47
C VAL A 161 6.34 -3.46 13.47
N LEU A 162 5.37 -3.98 12.70
CA LEU A 162 4.00 -3.45 12.67
C LEU A 162 3.43 -3.37 14.09
N PHE A 163 3.45 -4.48 14.81
CA PHE A 163 2.92 -4.57 16.16
C PHE A 163 3.61 -3.57 17.09
N THR A 164 4.94 -3.53 17.11
CA THR A 164 5.67 -2.62 17.98
C THR A 164 5.39 -1.15 17.66
N THR A 165 5.25 -0.79 16.39
CA THR A 165 4.95 0.59 16.01
C THR A 165 3.55 1.01 16.46
N VAL A 166 2.54 0.18 16.18
CA VAL A 166 1.15 0.46 16.61
C VAL A 166 1.06 0.69 18.12
N TRP A 167 1.76 -0.14 18.91
CA TRP A 167 1.62 -0.12 20.36
C TRP A 167 2.59 0.80 21.09
N PHE A 168 3.65 1.31 20.45
CA PHE A 168 4.70 2.06 21.17
C PHE A 168 5.11 3.41 20.55
N VAL A 169 4.68 3.72 19.32
CA VAL A 169 5.07 4.96 18.61
C VAL A 169 3.88 5.91 18.48
N ASN A 170 4.12 7.22 18.68
CA ASN A 170 3.06 8.23 18.61
C ASN A 170 2.33 8.18 17.26
N PRO A 171 1.00 8.36 17.24
CA PRO A 171 0.18 8.25 16.03
C PRO A 171 0.38 9.42 15.04
N LEU A 172 -0.05 9.18 13.81
CA LEU A 172 -0.27 10.22 12.81
C LEU A 172 -1.75 10.64 12.75
N PHE A 173 -2.02 11.91 12.46
CA PHE A 173 -3.35 12.47 12.25
C PHE A 173 -3.42 13.17 10.91
N TYR A 174 -4.55 13.00 10.22
CA TYR A 174 -4.75 13.64 8.93
C TYR A 174 -5.23 15.09 9.10
N HIS A 175 -4.59 16.01 8.40
CA HIS A 175 -4.94 17.42 8.34
C HIS A 175 -5.52 17.76 6.97
N SER A 176 -6.84 17.87 6.87
CA SER A 176 -7.54 18.17 5.60
C SER A 176 -7.15 19.51 4.99
N PHE A 177 -6.84 20.52 5.82
CA PHE A 177 -6.38 21.83 5.35
C PHE A 177 -5.00 21.75 4.66
N ASN A 178 -4.05 21.08 5.29
CA ASN A 178 -2.70 20.92 4.77
C ASN A 178 -2.58 19.76 3.75
N GLY A 179 -3.58 18.87 3.70
CA GLY A 179 -3.63 17.69 2.84
C GLY A 179 -2.54 16.66 3.16
N VAL A 180 -2.22 16.44 4.44
CA VAL A 180 -1.08 15.60 4.87
C VAL A 180 -1.34 14.92 6.22
N TRP A 181 -0.61 13.82 6.50
CA TRP A 181 -0.57 13.18 7.81
C TRP A 181 0.58 13.72 8.65
N LEU A 182 0.29 14.17 9.87
CA LEU A 182 1.26 14.79 10.78
C LEU A 182 1.10 14.24 12.20
N PHE A 183 2.15 14.37 13.04
CA PHE A 183 2.11 13.84 14.41
C PHE A 183 1.23 14.64 15.37
N THR A 184 1.07 15.94 15.14
CA THR A 184 0.18 16.77 15.97
C THR A 184 -1.28 16.54 15.60
N PRO A 185 -2.19 16.33 16.56
CA PRO A 185 -3.63 16.28 16.32
C PRO A 185 -4.25 17.68 16.17
N HIS A 186 -3.50 18.75 16.43
CA HIS A 186 -3.98 20.12 16.52
C HIS A 186 -3.59 20.95 15.29
N PRO A 187 -4.38 21.99 14.91
CA PRO A 187 -4.08 22.86 13.78
C PRO A 187 -2.68 23.49 13.85
N LEU A 188 -2.05 23.64 12.69
CA LEU A 188 -0.70 24.19 12.57
C LEU A 188 -0.66 25.71 12.74
N GLU A 189 -1.80 26.36 12.79
CA GLU A 189 -1.94 27.80 13.02
C GLU A 189 -1.94 28.14 14.52
N LEU A 190 -2.09 27.13 15.38
CA LEU A 190 -2.24 27.30 16.82
C LEU A 190 -0.87 27.35 17.52
N ALA A 191 -0.41 28.54 17.88
CA ALA A 191 0.90 28.77 18.49
C ALA A 191 1.02 28.33 19.97
N ILE A 192 -0.12 28.11 20.65
CA ILE A 192 -0.15 27.70 22.07
C ILE A 192 0.18 26.23 22.29
N VAL A 193 0.27 25.43 21.22
CA VAL A 193 0.58 24.00 21.27
C VAL A 193 2.05 23.79 20.93
N ASP A 194 2.81 23.25 21.88
CA ASP A 194 4.14 22.74 21.60
C ASP A 194 4.03 21.45 20.78
N ARG A 195 4.69 21.42 19.62
CA ARG A 195 4.59 20.31 18.66
C ARG A 195 5.62 19.22 18.95
N ASP A 196 6.69 19.57 19.66
CA ASP A 196 7.74 18.61 20.03
C ASP A 196 7.17 17.51 20.94
N ASP A 197 6.09 17.81 21.67
CA ASP A 197 5.35 16.87 22.51
C ASP A 197 4.68 15.70 21.75
N TYR A 198 4.48 15.85 20.44
CA TYR A 198 3.84 14.87 19.58
C TYR A 198 4.82 14.16 18.66
N HIS A 199 6.01 14.71 18.48
CA HIS A 199 7.03 14.18 17.58
C HIS A 199 7.40 12.72 17.90
N ALA A 200 7.62 11.91 16.86
CA ALA A 200 7.98 10.50 16.99
C ALA A 200 9.41 10.25 16.53
N LEU A 201 10.37 10.26 17.48
CA LEU A 201 11.79 10.00 17.18
C LEU A 201 12.03 8.70 16.40
N ALA A 202 11.23 7.65 16.67
CA ALA A 202 11.32 6.39 15.96
C ALA A 202 11.02 6.53 14.45
N HIS A 203 10.09 7.41 14.07
CA HIS A 203 9.74 7.67 12.67
C HIS A 203 10.90 8.38 11.95
N SER A 204 11.47 9.41 12.57
CA SER A 204 12.63 10.10 12.01
C SER A 204 13.81 9.13 11.82
N ILE A 205 14.13 8.31 12.82
CA ILE A 205 15.19 7.29 12.72
C ILE A 205 14.91 6.31 11.57
N ASN A 206 13.68 5.79 11.45
CA ASN A 206 13.29 4.91 10.35
C ASN A 206 13.50 5.58 9.00
N ASN A 207 13.00 6.79 8.81
CA ASN A 207 13.06 7.49 7.54
C ASN A 207 14.50 7.86 7.14
N PHE A 208 15.32 8.36 8.07
CA PHE A 208 16.74 8.61 7.81
C PHE A 208 17.48 7.31 7.48
N THR A 209 17.20 6.23 8.22
CA THR A 209 17.85 4.94 7.96
C THR A 209 17.58 4.48 6.53
N LEU A 210 16.34 4.57 6.05
CA LEU A 210 15.97 4.15 4.69
C LEU A 210 16.54 5.05 3.61
N ALA A 211 16.47 6.37 3.82
CA ALA A 211 16.96 7.37 2.89
C ALA A 211 18.46 7.16 2.56
N PHE A 212 19.26 6.68 3.51
CA PHE A 212 20.68 6.39 3.29
C PHE A 212 20.95 4.92 2.96
N THR A 213 20.34 3.98 3.67
CA THR A 213 20.70 2.55 3.58
C THR A 213 20.29 1.94 2.25
N LEU A 214 19.10 2.28 1.71
CA LEU A 214 18.64 1.73 0.44
C LEU A 214 19.56 2.12 -0.74
N PRO A 215 19.92 3.41 -0.93
CA PRO A 215 20.92 3.79 -1.93
C PRO A 215 22.26 3.09 -1.74
N ILE A 216 22.76 2.99 -0.50
CA ILE A 216 24.04 2.33 -0.18
C ILE A 216 24.01 0.86 -0.61
N ILE A 217 22.95 0.11 -0.31
CA ILE A 217 22.82 -1.31 -0.70
C ILE A 217 22.96 -1.48 -2.22
N TYR A 218 22.24 -0.67 -3.00
CA TYR A 218 22.29 -0.78 -4.46
C TYR A 218 23.63 -0.30 -5.02
N LEU A 219 24.20 0.79 -4.50
CA LEU A 219 25.53 1.27 -4.89
C LEU A 219 26.59 0.19 -4.62
N SER A 220 26.61 -0.39 -3.42
CA SER A 220 27.51 -1.49 -3.07
C SER A 220 27.34 -2.65 -4.04
N PHE A 221 26.11 -3.07 -4.33
CA PHE A 221 25.83 -4.15 -5.28
C PHE A 221 26.43 -3.88 -6.68
N PHE A 222 26.28 -2.66 -7.21
CA PHE A 222 26.85 -2.31 -8.53
C PHE A 222 28.37 -2.13 -8.52
N LEU A 223 28.96 -1.73 -7.39
CA LEU A 223 30.41 -1.58 -7.25
C LEU A 223 31.12 -2.92 -7.08
N THR A 224 30.57 -3.83 -6.27
CA THR A 224 31.15 -5.15 -5.99
C THR A 224 30.82 -6.19 -7.05
N ARG A 225 29.94 -5.88 -8.02
CA ARG A 225 29.62 -6.78 -9.12
C ARG A 225 30.88 -7.03 -9.97
N PRO A 226 31.29 -8.29 -10.20
CA PRO A 226 32.38 -8.61 -11.10
C PRO A 226 32.12 -8.06 -12.51
N ARG A 227 32.97 -7.13 -12.97
CA ARG A 227 32.91 -6.55 -14.31
C ARG A 227 33.76 -7.39 -15.26
N GLY A 228 33.12 -8.31 -15.97
CA GLY A 228 33.74 -9.05 -17.07
C GLY A 228 34.64 -10.22 -16.62
N GLY A 229 34.45 -11.36 -17.28
CA GLY A 229 35.27 -12.57 -17.13
C GLY A 229 34.47 -13.74 -16.58
N ASN A 230 34.23 -14.76 -17.43
CA ASN A 230 33.83 -16.17 -17.25
C ASN A 230 33.07 -16.66 -15.98
N GLY A 231 32.61 -15.79 -15.10
CA GLY A 231 31.88 -16.12 -13.89
C GLY A 231 30.41 -16.35 -14.21
N ARG A 232 29.82 -17.32 -13.52
CA ARG A 232 28.39 -17.70 -13.54
C ARG A 232 27.38 -16.53 -13.42
N LEU A 233 27.86 -15.32 -13.12
CA LEU A 233 27.09 -14.07 -12.96
C LEU A 233 27.02 -13.19 -14.23
N ALA A 234 27.74 -13.53 -15.30
CA ALA A 234 27.62 -12.85 -16.61
C ALA A 234 26.28 -13.14 -17.29
N ASN A 235 25.60 -14.22 -16.90
CA ASN A 235 24.31 -14.65 -17.42
C ASN A 235 23.17 -14.31 -16.46
N PHE A 236 22.98 -13.02 -16.15
CA PHE A 236 21.73 -12.61 -15.53
C PHE A 236 20.59 -12.95 -16.50
N ALA A 237 19.68 -13.83 -16.09
CA ALA A 237 18.48 -14.06 -16.87
C ALA A 237 17.71 -12.72 -17.00
N ARG A 238 17.12 -12.45 -18.17
CA ARG A 238 16.31 -11.23 -18.39
C ARG A 238 15.28 -11.00 -17.28
N ARG A 239 14.74 -12.10 -16.73
CA ARG A 239 13.82 -12.09 -15.59
C ARG A 239 14.46 -11.49 -14.33
N ASP A 240 15.69 -11.88 -14.00
CA ASP A 240 16.35 -11.44 -12.77
C ASP A 240 16.75 -9.96 -12.86
N ILE A 241 17.11 -9.48 -14.06
CA ILE A 241 17.30 -8.03 -14.33
C ILE A 241 15.99 -7.29 -14.14
N SER A 242 14.89 -7.77 -14.75
CA SER A 242 13.59 -7.11 -14.60
C SER A 242 13.15 -7.03 -13.13
N LEU A 243 13.30 -8.11 -12.36
CA LEU A 243 12.98 -8.10 -10.92
C LEU A 243 13.88 -7.16 -10.11
N LEU A 244 15.18 -7.06 -10.45
CA LEU A 244 16.08 -6.11 -9.82
C LEU A 244 15.66 -4.67 -10.13
N THR A 245 15.38 -4.35 -11.40
CA THR A 245 14.94 -3.02 -11.82
C THR A 245 13.62 -2.63 -11.15
N GLN A 246 12.62 -3.53 -11.11
CA GLN A 246 11.37 -3.29 -10.40
C GLN A 246 11.60 -2.97 -8.92
N SER A 247 12.42 -3.79 -8.24
CA SER A 247 12.75 -3.56 -6.84
C SER A 247 13.42 -2.22 -6.62
N MET A 248 14.40 -1.85 -7.45
CA MET A 248 15.10 -0.56 -7.35
C MET A 248 14.15 0.63 -7.51
N LEU A 249 13.21 0.56 -8.45
CA LEU A 249 12.21 1.61 -8.65
C LEU A 249 11.34 1.77 -7.41
N VAL A 250 10.81 0.65 -6.89
CA VAL A 250 9.95 0.64 -5.70
C VAL A 250 10.72 1.13 -4.46
N THR A 251 11.87 0.57 -4.14
CA THR A 251 12.62 0.96 -2.94
C THR A 251 13.25 2.35 -3.07
N GLY A 252 13.59 2.78 -4.30
CA GLY A 252 14.09 4.12 -4.56
C GLY A 252 13.02 5.18 -4.30
N SER A 253 11.76 4.91 -4.68
CA SER A 253 10.65 5.80 -4.36
C SER A 253 10.36 5.85 -2.86
N VAL A 254 10.54 4.74 -2.12
CA VAL A 254 10.47 4.73 -0.64
C VAL A 254 11.50 5.67 -0.03
N ALA A 255 12.76 5.58 -0.46
CA ALA A 255 13.83 6.45 0.04
C ALA A 255 13.53 7.94 -0.22
N LEU A 256 12.98 8.25 -1.41
CA LEU A 256 12.58 9.61 -1.77
C LEU A 256 11.43 10.13 -0.87
N CYS A 257 10.40 9.31 -0.64
CA CYS A 257 9.29 9.66 0.24
C CYS A 257 9.74 9.86 1.68
N ALA A 258 10.55 8.93 2.21
CA ALA A 258 11.14 9.04 3.54
C ALA A 258 11.95 10.34 3.71
N GLY A 259 12.75 10.70 2.69
CA GLY A 259 13.47 11.98 2.67
C GLY A 259 12.55 13.20 2.64
N SER A 260 11.46 13.16 1.87
CA SER A 260 10.49 14.27 1.80
C SER A 260 9.78 14.52 3.13
N TYR A 261 9.40 13.46 3.86
CA TYR A 261 8.80 13.58 5.20
C TYR A 261 9.82 14.03 6.24
N ALA A 262 11.08 13.59 6.13
CA ALA A 262 12.14 14.12 6.99
C ALA A 262 12.35 15.62 6.77
N CYS A 263 12.21 16.13 5.54
CA CYS A 263 12.25 17.57 5.28
C CYS A 263 11.06 18.32 5.91
N LEU A 264 9.86 17.73 5.94
CA LEU A 264 8.70 18.31 6.63
C LEU A 264 8.90 18.40 8.15
N GLU A 265 9.65 17.47 8.74
CA GLU A 265 9.99 17.49 10.16
C GLU A 265 11.06 18.55 10.49
N LEU A 266 12.02 18.77 9.59
CA LEU A 266 13.15 19.67 9.83
C LEU A 266 12.86 21.13 9.47
N PHE A 267 11.95 21.39 8.55
CA PHE A 267 11.74 22.71 7.98
C PHE A 267 10.26 23.07 7.90
N ASN A 268 9.96 24.36 8.13
CA ASN A 268 8.63 24.92 7.83
C ASN A 268 8.51 25.11 6.31
N LEU A 269 8.00 24.10 5.62
CA LEU A 269 7.85 24.10 4.16
C LEU A 269 6.47 24.64 3.72
N SER A 270 6.37 25.00 2.45
CA SER A 270 5.14 25.55 1.89
C SER A 270 3.99 24.53 1.90
N ALA A 271 2.75 25.03 1.84
CA ALA A 271 1.56 24.18 1.73
C ALA A 271 1.63 23.26 0.51
N GLU A 272 2.18 23.73 -0.60
CA GLU A 272 2.26 22.93 -1.82
C GLU A 272 3.32 21.83 -1.73
N PHE A 273 4.44 22.08 -1.05
CA PHE A 273 5.40 21.01 -0.75
C PHE A 273 4.77 19.94 0.15
N THR A 274 4.00 20.39 1.16
CA THR A 274 3.33 19.51 2.12
C THR A 274 2.33 18.56 1.43
N LYS A 275 1.47 19.09 0.57
CA LYS A 275 0.55 18.28 -0.25
C LYS A 275 1.32 17.37 -1.22
N ALA A 276 2.38 17.88 -1.85
CA ALA A 276 3.19 17.09 -2.78
C ALA A 276 3.88 15.91 -2.10
N ALA A 277 4.37 16.07 -0.86
CA ALA A 277 4.94 14.98 -0.07
C ALA A 277 3.88 13.91 0.23
N HIS A 278 2.64 14.30 0.54
CA HIS A 278 1.55 13.34 0.72
C HIS A 278 1.17 12.61 -0.57
N ILE A 279 1.07 13.31 -1.70
CA ILE A 279 0.86 12.68 -3.01
C ILE A 279 2.00 11.72 -3.33
N LEU A 280 3.24 12.07 -3.02
CA LEU A 280 4.39 11.18 -3.20
C LEU A 280 4.25 9.89 -2.38
N TRP A 281 3.75 9.96 -1.14
CA TRP A 281 3.46 8.76 -0.34
C TRP A 281 2.44 7.86 -1.03
N ILE A 282 1.32 8.41 -1.51
CA ILE A 282 0.31 7.65 -2.27
C ILE A 282 0.91 7.04 -3.54
N LEU A 283 1.79 7.75 -4.23
CA LEU A 283 2.46 7.24 -5.42
C LEU A 283 3.46 6.12 -5.09
N VAL A 284 4.14 6.17 -3.95
CA VAL A 284 5.02 5.09 -3.48
C VAL A 284 4.24 3.80 -3.28
N GLU A 285 3.04 3.88 -2.72
CA GLU A 285 2.17 2.72 -2.49
C GLU A 285 1.48 2.28 -3.79
N GLY A 286 1.11 3.22 -4.65
CA GLY A 286 0.33 2.94 -5.86
C GLY A 286 1.15 2.48 -7.05
N ALA A 287 2.32 3.08 -7.29
CA ALA A 287 3.16 2.82 -8.45
C ALA A 287 3.63 1.36 -8.61
N PRO A 288 3.91 0.58 -7.54
CA PRO A 288 4.30 -0.82 -7.69
C PRO A 288 3.24 -1.65 -8.44
N SER A 289 1.93 -1.36 -8.30
CA SER A 289 0.88 -2.02 -9.08
C SER A 289 1.07 -1.86 -10.59
N VAL A 290 1.41 -0.65 -11.04
CA VAL A 290 1.68 -0.32 -12.45
C VAL A 290 2.98 -1.00 -12.89
N VAL A 291 4.02 -0.94 -12.05
CA VAL A 291 5.32 -1.56 -12.31
C VAL A 291 5.18 -3.08 -12.48
N TYR A 292 4.39 -3.74 -11.64
CA TYR A 292 4.14 -5.18 -11.72
C TYR A 292 3.35 -5.54 -12.98
N LEU A 293 2.35 -4.76 -13.36
CA LEU A 293 1.55 -5.01 -14.57
C LEU A 293 2.27 -4.67 -15.87
N THR A 294 3.35 -3.88 -15.84
CA THR A 294 4.06 -3.47 -17.06
C THR A 294 5.40 -4.18 -17.24
N LEU A 295 6.17 -4.31 -16.16
CA LEU A 295 7.54 -4.84 -16.21
C LEU A 295 7.63 -6.32 -15.83
N ASN A 296 6.65 -6.86 -15.11
CA ASN A 296 6.67 -8.26 -14.68
C ASN A 296 5.98 -9.20 -15.67
N GLN A 297 6.76 -9.65 -16.65
CA GLN A 297 6.33 -10.60 -17.69
C GLN A 297 5.76 -11.92 -17.11
N THR A 298 6.20 -12.33 -15.92
CA THR A 298 5.70 -13.57 -15.31
C THR A 298 4.27 -13.40 -14.79
N ILE A 299 3.99 -12.27 -14.14
CA ILE A 299 2.64 -11.90 -13.70
C ILE A 299 1.71 -11.77 -14.91
N LEU A 300 2.14 -11.04 -15.94
CA LEU A 300 1.39 -10.88 -17.19
C LEU A 300 1.07 -12.22 -17.86
N CYS A 301 2.03 -13.15 -17.92
CA CYS A 301 1.80 -14.47 -18.50
C CYS A 301 0.71 -15.26 -17.77
N ILE A 302 0.71 -15.22 -16.43
CA ILE A 302 -0.31 -15.87 -15.60
C ILE A 302 -1.69 -15.25 -15.84
N LEU A 303 -1.77 -13.92 -15.88
CA LEU A 303 -3.01 -13.19 -16.15
C LEU A 303 -3.56 -13.49 -17.55
N CYS A 304 -2.71 -13.47 -18.58
CA CYS A 304 -3.09 -13.83 -19.95
C CYS A 304 -3.59 -15.28 -20.04
N ALA A 305 -2.93 -16.22 -19.35
CA ALA A 305 -3.37 -17.62 -19.33
C ALA A 305 -4.73 -17.78 -18.65
N LYS A 306 -4.98 -17.06 -17.55
CA LYS A 306 -6.29 -17.03 -16.88
C LYS A 306 -7.37 -16.42 -17.77
N GLY A 307 -7.08 -15.29 -18.43
CA GLY A 307 -7.99 -14.64 -19.38
C GLY A 307 -8.41 -15.56 -20.53
N LYS A 308 -7.44 -16.27 -21.14
CA LYS A 308 -7.72 -17.28 -22.18
C LYS A 308 -8.62 -18.41 -21.67
N ARG A 309 -8.38 -18.91 -20.45
CA ARG A 309 -9.22 -19.96 -19.85
C ARG A 309 -10.65 -19.49 -19.61
N LEU A 310 -10.83 -18.28 -19.09
CA LEU A 310 -12.15 -17.69 -18.87
C LEU A 310 -12.89 -17.49 -20.20
N ALA A 311 -12.22 -16.96 -21.23
CA ALA A 311 -12.82 -16.81 -22.56
C ALA A 311 -13.29 -18.15 -23.14
N LEU A 312 -12.49 -19.21 -23.01
CA LEU A 312 -12.86 -20.56 -23.46
C LEU A 312 -14.07 -21.13 -22.69
N GLN A 313 -14.14 -20.90 -21.38
CA GLN A 313 -15.27 -21.32 -20.54
C GLN A 313 -16.57 -20.58 -20.89
N THR A 314 -16.48 -19.28 -21.19
CA THR A 314 -17.63 -18.50 -21.65
C THR A 314 -18.12 -19.00 -23.01
N SER A 315 -17.21 -19.26 -23.95
CA SER A 315 -17.57 -19.82 -25.27
C SER A 315 -18.19 -21.21 -25.20
N SER A 316 -17.69 -22.10 -24.33
CA SER A 316 -18.27 -23.44 -24.15
C SER A 316 -19.64 -23.40 -23.47
N THR A 317 -19.85 -22.48 -22.52
CA THR A 317 -21.16 -22.27 -21.87
C THR A 317 -22.19 -21.74 -22.88
N GLN A 318 -21.79 -20.81 -23.74
CA GLN A 318 -22.66 -20.27 -24.79
C GLN A 318 -23.03 -21.32 -25.84
N TYR A 319 -22.11 -22.23 -26.18
CA TYR A 319 -22.39 -23.39 -27.04
C TYR A 319 -23.36 -24.39 -26.38
N ALA A 320 -23.21 -24.65 -25.07
CA ALA A 320 -24.11 -25.53 -24.32
C ALA A 320 -25.56 -24.96 -24.25
N ILE A 321 -25.72 -23.64 -24.10
CA ILE A 321 -27.04 -22.99 -24.07
C ILE A 321 -27.70 -23.03 -25.46
N THR A 322 -26.94 -22.76 -26.53
CA THR A 322 -27.48 -22.79 -27.90
C THR A 322 -27.85 -24.19 -28.36
N THR A 323 -27.13 -25.24 -27.93
CA THR A 323 -27.48 -26.63 -28.22
C THR A 323 -28.71 -27.10 -27.43
N HIS A 324 -28.90 -26.66 -26.18
CA HIS A 324 -30.10 -26.98 -25.40
C HIS A 324 -31.38 -26.31 -25.91
N SER A 325 -31.27 -25.16 -26.58
CA SER A 325 -32.39 -24.44 -27.20
C SER A 325 -32.81 -25.04 -28.56
N ARG A 326 -31.93 -25.81 -29.23
CA ARG A 326 -32.27 -26.62 -30.41
C ARG A 326 -32.75 -28.02 -29.99
N LYS A 327 -33.89 -28.13 -29.29
CA LYS A 327 -34.67 -29.37 -29.36
C LYS A 327 -35.43 -29.40 -30.69
N PRO A 328 -35.35 -30.48 -31.50
CA PRO A 328 -36.16 -30.59 -32.69
C PRO A 328 -37.65 -30.67 -32.30
N SER A 329 -38.46 -29.83 -32.92
CA SER A 329 -39.92 -29.95 -32.89
C SER A 329 -40.30 -31.33 -33.43
N VAL A 330 -40.78 -32.21 -32.56
CA VAL A 330 -41.36 -33.48 -32.96
C VAL A 330 -42.65 -33.16 -33.72
N THR A 331 -42.64 -33.32 -35.04
CA THR A 331 -43.86 -33.39 -35.85
C THR A 331 -44.61 -34.67 -35.47
N PRO A 332 -45.89 -34.61 -35.08
CA PRO A 332 -46.64 -35.81 -34.77
C PRO A 332 -46.90 -36.59 -36.07
N ALA A 333 -46.50 -37.86 -36.09
CA ALA A 333 -46.85 -38.78 -37.16
C ALA A 333 -48.37 -39.00 -37.15
N MET A 334 -49.00 -38.85 -38.32
CA MET A 334 -50.40 -39.23 -38.53
C MET A 334 -50.50 -40.76 -38.54
N ASP A 335 -51.30 -41.30 -37.61
CA ASP A 335 -51.66 -42.72 -37.55
C ASP A 335 -52.52 -43.11 -38.75
N VAL A 336 -52.05 -44.08 -39.54
CA VAL A 336 -52.83 -44.76 -40.57
C VAL A 336 -53.61 -45.88 -39.89
N VAL A 337 -54.92 -45.66 -39.68
CA VAL A 337 -55.85 -46.68 -39.21
C VAL A 337 -56.11 -47.68 -40.34
N THR A 338 -55.67 -48.91 -40.13
CA THR A 338 -56.06 -50.09 -40.91
C THR A 338 -57.42 -50.58 -40.46
N ALA A 339 -58.44 -50.43 -41.32
CA ALA A 339 -59.69 -51.17 -41.22
C ALA A 339 -59.69 -52.33 -42.24
N SER A 340 -59.92 -53.55 -41.76
CA SER A 340 -60.11 -54.76 -42.56
C SER A 340 -61.61 -55.12 -42.65
N PRO A 341 -62.03 -56.02 -43.56
CA PRO A 341 -63.21 -55.85 -44.38
C PRO A 341 -64.49 -56.49 -43.83
N MET A 342 -65.63 -55.96 -44.31
CA MET A 342 -66.79 -56.73 -44.76
C MET A 342 -67.19 -56.25 -46.15
#